data_AF-A0AA37XF71-F1
#
_entry.id   AF-A0AA37XF71-F1
#
_cell.length_a   1.000
_cell.length_b   1.000
_cell.length_c   1.000
_cell.angle_alpha   90.00
_cell.angle_beta   90.00
_cell.angle_gamma   90.00
#
_symmetry.space_group_name_H-M   'P 1'
#
loop_
_entity.id
_entity.type
_entity.pdbx_description
1 polymer ?
#
loop_
_entity_poly.entity_id
_entity_poly.type
_entity_poly.pdbx_seq_one_letter_code
_entity_poly.pdbx_strand_id
1 'polypeptide(L)'
;MAISIKSAGKSTVKARKRRHLRIRKRLVGTAERPRLVVTRSARHIVAQIVDDATGTTLASASTLEADLRASSDVKVDKAKTVGGLVAKRAVAAGVTTVVFDRGGNAYHGRVAAVADGAREEACPCDDLPQAREEHLMAAPQRTRTAGAPTTGTGGNENDRAGGRGERRGGGDRRGDRGGRDAERSQFVERVVTINRVAKVVKGGRRFSFTALVVVGDGDGTVGVGYGKAKEVPSAIAKGVEEAKKNFFRVPRIGSTIPHVVQGEAAAGVVFLRPASPGTGVIAGGPVRAVLDCAGIHDVLSKSLGSSNAINIVHATVEALRSLEQPEAVAARRGLPLEHVVPAPLLRAQAAGRAEAAAKISAGVS
;
A
#
# COMPACT_ATOMS: atom_id res chain seq x y z
N MET A 1 6.51 26.12 9.76
CA MET A 1 6.71 25.25 10.95
C MET A 1 5.89 23.96 10.81
N ALA A 2 6.51 22.79 10.87
CA ALA A 2 5.84 21.50 10.76
C ALA A 2 5.48 20.96 12.16
N ILE A 3 4.25 21.21 12.62
CA ILE A 3 3.76 20.65 13.89
C ILE A 3 3.54 19.15 13.69
N SER A 4 4.49 18.35 14.17
CA SER A 4 4.41 16.89 14.18
C SER A 4 3.42 16.44 15.26
N ILE A 5 2.26 15.93 14.86
CA ILE A 5 1.30 15.31 15.80
C ILE A 5 1.89 13.96 16.24
N LYS A 6 2.68 13.96 17.32
CA LYS A 6 3.16 12.74 17.99
C LYS A 6 1.98 12.06 18.70
N SER A 7 1.62 10.84 18.26
CA SER A 7 0.91 9.83 19.08
C SER A 7 0.72 8.52 18.32
N ALA A 8 0.88 7.39 19.01
CA ALA A 8 0.79 6.02 18.49
C ALA A 8 -0.66 5.62 18.10
N GLY A 9 -0.85 4.97 16.94
CA GLY A 9 -2.11 4.34 16.50
C GLY A 9 -2.79 4.95 15.26
N LYS A 10 -3.40 4.12 14.40
CA LYS A 10 -4.15 4.47 13.17
C LYS A 10 -5.62 4.84 13.48
N SER A 11 -5.87 5.96 14.17
CA SER A 11 -7.26 6.42 14.37
C SER A 11 -7.76 7.29 13.21
N THR A 12 -9.02 7.10 12.81
CA THR A 12 -9.71 7.92 11.78
C THR A 12 -9.67 9.42 12.11
N VAL A 13 -9.65 9.75 13.39
CA VAL A 13 -9.47 11.11 13.93
C VAL A 13 -8.10 11.70 13.56
N LYS A 14 -7.01 10.93 13.60
CA LYS A 14 -5.66 11.40 13.21
C LYS A 14 -5.56 11.63 11.71
N ALA A 15 -6.11 10.72 10.91
CA ALA A 15 -6.15 10.89 9.46
C ALA A 15 -6.96 12.15 9.08
N ARG A 16 -8.03 12.46 9.82
CA ARG A 16 -8.76 13.73 9.69
C ARG A 16 -7.91 14.93 10.07
N LYS A 17 -7.25 14.94 11.24
CA LYS A 17 -6.37 16.06 11.68
C LYS A 17 -5.23 16.34 10.70
N ARG A 18 -4.57 15.29 10.17
CA ARG A 18 -3.50 15.44 9.16
C ARG A 18 -4.02 16.03 7.85
N ARG A 19 -5.17 15.54 7.36
CA ARG A 19 -5.82 16.11 6.17
C ARG A 19 -6.23 17.56 6.39
N HIS A 20 -6.79 17.86 7.56
CA HIS A 20 -7.22 19.20 7.94
C HIS A 20 -6.04 20.18 7.91
N LEU A 21 -4.93 19.84 8.56
CA LEU A 21 -3.70 20.65 8.53
C LEU A 21 -3.13 20.81 7.13
N ARG A 22 -3.14 19.75 6.31
CA ARG A 22 -2.66 19.83 4.92
C ARG A 22 -3.50 20.76 4.06
N ILE A 23 -4.82 20.73 4.23
CA ILE A 23 -5.76 21.60 3.49
C ILE A 23 -5.58 23.06 3.92
N ARG A 24 -5.46 23.33 5.23
CA ARG A 24 -5.25 24.67 5.79
C ARG A 24 -3.90 25.30 5.46
N LYS A 25 -2.94 24.55 4.89
CA LYS A 25 -1.73 25.15 4.30
C LYS A 25 -2.02 25.93 3.01
N ARG A 26 -3.12 25.61 2.32
CA ARG A 26 -3.49 26.20 1.03
C ARG A 26 -4.78 27.03 1.10
N LEU A 27 -5.62 26.80 2.11
CA LEU A 27 -6.83 27.57 2.35
C LEU A 27 -6.58 28.52 3.52
N VAL A 28 -6.67 29.82 3.25
CA VAL A 28 -6.66 30.90 4.24
C VAL A 28 -7.91 31.74 3.97
N GLY A 29 -8.69 32.04 5.02
CA GLY A 29 -9.78 33.00 4.92
C GLY A 29 -9.25 34.42 5.07
N THR A 30 -9.70 35.34 4.22
CA THR A 30 -9.46 36.78 4.35
C THR A 30 -10.79 37.48 4.61
N ALA A 31 -10.77 38.76 5.00
CA ALA A 31 -12.00 39.53 5.23
C ALA A 31 -12.89 39.62 3.98
N GLU A 32 -12.29 39.70 2.79
CA GLU A 32 -12.99 39.70 1.50
C GLU A 32 -13.54 38.32 1.10
N ARG A 33 -12.89 37.24 1.60
CA ARG A 33 -13.22 35.87 1.25
C ARG A 33 -13.15 34.96 2.50
N PRO A 34 -14.13 35.08 3.41
CA PRO A 34 -14.16 34.29 4.63
C PRO A 34 -14.34 32.80 4.34
N ARG A 35 -14.02 31.96 5.33
CA ARG A 35 -14.09 30.50 5.18
C ARG A 35 -15.42 29.93 5.68
N LEU A 36 -16.07 29.11 4.86
CA LEU A 36 -17.19 28.27 5.27
C LEU A 36 -16.66 26.94 5.82
N VAL A 37 -16.65 26.80 7.13
CA VAL A 37 -16.22 25.61 7.85
C VAL A 37 -17.40 24.69 8.09
N VAL A 38 -17.30 23.44 7.63
CA VAL A 38 -18.30 22.40 7.89
C VAL A 38 -17.80 21.41 8.94
N THR A 39 -18.50 21.34 10.06
CA THR A 39 -18.27 20.32 11.09
C THR A 39 -19.42 19.32 11.11
N ARG A 40 -19.07 18.04 11.06
CA ARG A 40 -20.04 16.94 11.06
C ARG A 40 -19.79 15.97 12.21
N SER A 41 -20.88 15.50 12.79
CA SER A 41 -20.97 14.36 13.70
C SER A 41 -21.85 13.27 13.08
N ALA A 42 -22.00 12.13 13.75
CA ALA A 42 -22.88 11.05 13.31
C ALA A 42 -24.36 11.50 13.22
N ARG A 43 -24.75 12.45 14.09
CA ARG A 43 -26.13 12.93 14.22
C ARG A 43 -26.35 14.31 13.59
N HIS A 44 -25.47 15.26 13.86
CA HIS A 44 -25.66 16.66 13.48
C HIS A 44 -24.60 17.17 12.50
N ILE A 45 -24.94 18.24 11.79
CA ILE A 45 -24.03 19.04 10.97
C ILE A 45 -24.19 20.52 11.32
N VAL A 46 -23.06 21.22 11.35
CA VAL A 46 -22.95 22.64 11.65
C VAL A 46 -22.07 23.28 10.58
N ALA A 47 -22.51 24.40 10.05
CA ALA A 47 -21.79 25.18 9.05
C ALA A 47 -21.61 26.62 9.58
N GLN A 48 -20.39 27.14 9.49
CA GLN A 48 -20.01 28.44 10.01
C GLN A 48 -19.17 29.20 8.99
N ILE A 49 -19.49 30.47 8.76
CA ILE A 49 -18.65 31.40 8.02
C ILE A 49 -17.79 32.14 9.03
N VAL A 50 -16.48 31.95 8.93
CA VAL A 50 -15.50 32.49 9.87
C VAL A 50 -14.51 33.35 9.09
N ASP A 51 -14.26 34.55 9.58
CA ASP A 51 -13.12 35.34 9.16
C ASP A 51 -11.90 34.92 10.00
N ASP A 52 -10.82 34.54 9.33
CA ASP A 52 -9.59 34.07 9.95
C ASP A 52 -8.68 35.21 10.41
N ALA A 53 -8.82 36.41 9.84
CA ALA A 53 -8.03 37.58 10.23
C ALA A 53 -8.47 38.11 11.61
N THR A 54 -9.77 38.10 11.85
CA THR A 54 -10.41 38.62 13.07
C THR A 54 -10.80 37.49 14.03
N GLY A 55 -10.87 36.24 13.56
CA GLY A 55 -11.31 35.08 14.34
C GLY A 55 -12.81 35.07 14.65
N THR A 56 -13.60 35.99 14.07
CA THR A 56 -15.03 36.13 14.34
C THR A 56 -15.87 35.26 13.40
N THR A 57 -16.97 34.70 13.91
CA THR A 57 -17.96 33.97 13.11
C THR A 57 -19.02 34.96 12.63
N LEU A 58 -19.13 35.15 11.31
CA LEU A 58 -20.05 36.10 10.69
C LEU A 58 -21.47 35.53 10.57
N ALA A 59 -21.56 34.25 10.21
CA ALA A 59 -22.83 33.53 10.09
C ALA A 59 -22.65 32.08 10.52
N SER A 60 -23.67 31.50 11.13
CA SER A 60 -23.70 30.07 11.46
C SER A 60 -25.09 29.51 11.22
N ALA A 61 -25.18 28.24 10.85
CA ALA A 61 -26.43 27.49 10.90
C ALA A 61 -26.17 26.02 11.22
N SER A 62 -27.17 25.37 11.80
CA SER A 62 -27.03 23.98 12.20
C SER A 62 -28.35 23.20 12.19
N THR A 63 -28.22 21.87 12.07
CA THR A 63 -29.34 20.94 12.32
C THR A 63 -29.83 20.89 13.78
N LEU A 64 -29.25 21.70 14.67
CA LEU A 64 -29.69 21.83 16.05
C LEU A 64 -30.72 22.96 16.24
N GLU A 65 -30.92 23.81 15.23
CA GLU A 65 -31.98 24.82 15.24
C GLU A 65 -33.35 24.15 15.34
N ALA A 66 -34.27 24.76 16.08
CA ALA A 66 -35.56 24.18 16.44
C ALA A 66 -36.33 23.66 15.21
N ASP A 67 -36.34 24.44 14.15
CA ASP A 67 -37.05 24.14 12.89
C ASP A 67 -36.50 22.90 12.18
N LEU A 68 -35.17 22.75 12.15
CA LEU A 68 -34.49 21.61 11.51
C LEU A 68 -34.36 20.38 12.41
N ARG A 69 -34.52 20.58 13.72
CA ARG A 69 -34.51 19.50 14.70
C ARG A 69 -35.86 18.77 14.72
N ALA A 70 -36.96 19.50 14.55
CA ALA A 70 -38.32 18.96 14.51
C ALA A 70 -38.67 18.25 13.19
N SER A 71 -38.04 18.61 12.08
CA SER A 71 -38.27 17.96 10.78
C SER A 71 -37.89 16.47 10.79
N SER A 72 -38.59 15.63 10.02
CA SER A 72 -38.31 14.19 9.89
C SER A 72 -37.48 13.83 8.65
N ASP A 73 -36.97 14.83 7.93
CA ASP A 73 -36.27 14.66 6.65
C ASP A 73 -34.99 13.84 6.74
N VAL A 74 -34.57 13.29 5.59
CA VAL A 74 -33.32 12.54 5.47
C VAL A 74 -32.14 13.46 5.78
N LYS A 75 -31.10 12.90 6.42
CA LYS A 75 -29.93 13.66 6.91
C LYS A 75 -29.15 14.40 5.83
N VAL A 76 -29.33 14.05 4.54
CA VAL A 76 -28.69 14.74 3.40
C VAL A 76 -29.49 15.99 3.04
N ASP A 77 -30.81 15.90 3.02
CA ASP A 77 -31.71 17.04 2.72
C ASP A 77 -31.61 18.10 3.83
N LYS A 78 -31.56 17.66 5.10
CA LYS A 78 -31.26 18.56 6.23
C LYS A 78 -29.91 19.26 6.11
N ALA A 79 -28.93 18.64 5.47
CA ALA A 79 -27.63 19.26 5.26
C ALA A 79 -27.68 20.30 4.13
N LYS A 80 -28.50 20.05 3.10
CA LYS A 80 -28.77 20.99 2.02
C LYS A 80 -29.48 22.25 2.53
N THR A 81 -30.51 22.09 3.36
CA THR A 81 -31.22 23.22 3.98
C THR A 81 -30.32 24.05 4.91
N VAL A 82 -29.43 23.41 5.68
CA VAL A 82 -28.41 24.13 6.46
C VAL A 82 -27.49 24.96 5.56
N GLY A 83 -27.09 24.44 4.40
CA GLY A 83 -26.30 25.19 3.41
C GLY A 83 -27.00 26.47 2.95
N GLY A 84 -28.28 26.37 2.61
CA GLY A 84 -29.09 27.52 2.21
C GLY A 84 -29.30 28.55 3.32
N LEU A 85 -29.55 28.10 4.55
CA LEU A 85 -29.71 29.02 5.70
C LEU A 85 -28.43 29.79 6.02
N VAL A 86 -27.26 29.15 5.91
CA VAL A 86 -25.97 29.86 6.08
C VAL A 86 -25.79 30.89 4.97
N ALA A 87 -26.11 30.56 3.72
CA ALA A 87 -26.00 31.50 2.60
C ALA A 87 -26.88 32.74 2.81
N LYS A 88 -28.14 32.56 3.23
CA LYS A 88 -29.06 33.68 3.54
C LYS A 88 -28.52 34.58 4.65
N ARG A 89 -27.97 33.98 5.72
CA ARG A 89 -27.32 34.73 6.81
C ARG A 89 -26.03 35.40 6.37
N ALA A 90 -25.30 34.82 5.42
CA ALA A 90 -24.08 35.39 4.85
C ALA A 90 -24.36 36.64 4.02
N VAL A 91 -25.39 36.59 3.17
CA VAL A 91 -25.84 37.72 2.36
C VAL A 91 -26.30 38.86 3.26
N ALA A 92 -27.06 38.56 4.33
CA ALA A 92 -27.44 39.55 5.33
C ALA A 92 -26.24 40.18 6.06
N ALA A 93 -25.15 39.43 6.21
CA ALA A 93 -23.89 39.90 6.78
C ALA A 93 -22.93 40.55 5.74
N GLY A 94 -23.37 40.72 4.49
CA GLY A 94 -22.60 41.39 3.44
C GLY A 94 -21.48 40.56 2.79
N VAL A 95 -21.49 39.22 2.96
CA VAL A 95 -20.46 38.33 2.41
C VAL A 95 -20.89 37.80 1.04
N THR A 96 -20.17 38.17 -0.01
CA THR A 96 -20.45 37.74 -1.40
C THR A 96 -19.65 36.52 -1.83
N THR A 97 -18.39 36.39 -1.39
CA THR A 97 -17.51 35.29 -1.78
C THR A 97 -17.00 34.50 -0.59
N VAL A 98 -16.98 33.17 -0.70
CA VAL A 98 -16.65 32.29 0.43
C VAL A 98 -15.71 31.17 -0.03
N VAL A 99 -14.73 30.81 0.81
CA VAL A 99 -13.87 29.64 0.62
C VAL A 99 -14.47 28.44 1.34
N PHE A 100 -14.71 27.32 0.66
CA PHE A 100 -15.22 26.11 1.30
C PHE A 100 -14.13 25.30 2.02
N ASP A 101 -14.20 25.17 3.35
CA ASP A 101 -13.37 24.28 4.16
C ASP A 101 -14.17 23.05 4.65
N ARG A 102 -13.84 21.89 4.07
CA ARG A 102 -14.41 20.59 4.44
C ARG A 102 -13.95 20.05 5.80
N GLY A 103 -13.12 20.77 6.57
CA GLY A 103 -12.77 20.42 7.96
C GLY A 103 -12.04 19.07 8.10
N GLY A 104 -11.26 18.71 7.07
CA GLY A 104 -10.57 17.42 6.95
C GLY A 104 -11.46 16.21 6.61
N ASN A 105 -12.75 16.40 6.34
CA ASN A 105 -13.65 15.36 5.85
C ASN A 105 -13.44 15.09 4.34
N ALA A 106 -13.96 13.96 3.85
CA ALA A 106 -14.07 13.74 2.41
C ALA A 106 -15.25 14.56 1.85
N TYR A 107 -15.12 15.05 0.62
CA TYR A 107 -16.20 15.76 -0.08
C TYR A 107 -17.18 14.71 -0.65
N HIS A 108 -18.13 14.28 0.18
CA HIS A 108 -19.13 13.27 -0.18
C HIS A 108 -20.33 13.35 0.78
N GLY A 109 -21.50 12.94 0.29
CA GLY A 109 -22.75 12.86 1.06
C GLY A 109 -23.09 14.21 1.68
N ARG A 110 -23.33 14.23 3.00
CA ARG A 110 -23.76 15.43 3.74
C ARG A 110 -22.86 16.66 3.59
N VAL A 111 -21.55 16.49 3.37
CA VAL A 111 -20.65 17.65 3.22
C VAL A 111 -20.78 18.27 1.82
N ALA A 112 -21.04 17.46 0.80
CA ALA A 112 -21.33 17.95 -0.54
C ALA A 112 -22.68 18.66 -0.56
N ALA A 113 -23.71 18.07 0.07
CA ALA A 113 -25.04 18.67 0.16
C ALA A 113 -25.06 20.07 0.81
N VAL A 114 -24.23 20.33 1.83
CA VAL A 114 -24.10 21.70 2.39
C VAL A 114 -23.53 22.68 1.36
N ALA A 115 -22.53 22.26 0.60
CA ALA A 115 -21.94 23.10 -0.44
C ALA A 115 -22.91 23.34 -1.59
N ASP A 116 -23.66 22.32 -1.99
CA ASP A 116 -24.65 22.41 -3.06
C ASP A 116 -25.83 23.32 -2.63
N GLY A 117 -26.33 23.17 -1.41
CA GLY A 117 -27.37 24.06 -0.86
C GLY A 117 -26.90 25.50 -0.68
N ALA A 118 -25.63 25.72 -0.33
CA ALA A 118 -25.06 27.08 -0.28
C ALA A 118 -24.88 27.69 -1.67
N ARG A 119 -24.60 26.90 -2.70
CA ARG A 119 -24.45 27.37 -4.09
C ARG A 119 -25.78 27.75 -4.72
N GLU A 120 -26.82 26.95 -4.48
CA GLU A 120 -28.16 27.21 -5.02
C GLU A 120 -28.74 28.54 -4.53
N GLU A 121 -28.42 28.93 -3.30
CA GLU A 121 -28.95 30.16 -2.68
C GLU A 121 -28.01 31.37 -2.81
N ALA A 122 -26.78 31.19 -3.35
CA ALA A 122 -25.75 32.24 -3.43
C ALA A 122 -25.39 32.70 -4.85
N CYS A 123 -26.15 32.35 -5.90
CA CYS A 123 -25.83 32.78 -7.28
C CYS A 123 -27.02 33.42 -8.02
N PRO A 124 -26.80 34.63 -8.56
CA PRO A 124 -26.77 34.81 -10.00
C PRO A 124 -25.39 35.32 -10.49
N CYS A 125 -24.77 34.49 -11.34
CA CYS A 125 -23.72 34.75 -12.35
C CYS A 125 -22.28 35.20 -11.99
N ASP A 126 -21.38 34.58 -12.76
CA ASP A 126 -20.04 34.94 -13.21
C ASP A 126 -18.78 34.67 -12.36
N ASP A 127 -17.83 34.04 -13.08
CA ASP A 127 -16.44 33.69 -12.76
C ASP A 127 -16.16 32.58 -11.76
N LEU A 128 -16.18 31.33 -12.27
CA LEU A 128 -15.20 30.34 -11.83
C LEU A 128 -14.51 29.62 -13.01
N PRO A 129 -13.17 29.52 -12.98
CA PRO A 129 -12.40 28.82 -13.98
C PRO A 129 -12.73 27.32 -13.92
N GLN A 130 -12.98 26.77 -15.10
CA GLN A 130 -13.24 25.36 -15.35
C GLN A 130 -12.23 24.48 -14.60
N ALA A 131 -12.74 23.73 -13.63
CA ALA A 131 -12.04 22.57 -13.13
C ALA A 131 -11.85 21.63 -14.33
N ARG A 132 -10.60 21.40 -14.73
CA ARG A 132 -10.19 20.44 -15.76
C ARG A 132 -10.93 19.12 -15.56
N GLU A 133 -11.89 18.86 -16.44
CA GLU A 133 -12.46 17.54 -16.69
C GLU A 133 -11.40 16.68 -17.38
N GLU A 134 -10.65 15.91 -16.59
CA GLU A 134 -9.94 14.76 -17.12
C GLU A 134 -10.70 13.49 -16.72
N HIS A 135 -11.54 13.05 -17.68
CA HIS A 135 -11.90 11.67 -18.00
C HIS A 135 -12.44 10.75 -16.88
N LEU A 136 -13.77 10.62 -16.85
CA LEU A 136 -14.40 9.29 -16.77
C LEU A 136 -15.77 9.33 -17.45
N MET A 137 -15.80 9.25 -18.78
CA MET A 137 -17.04 9.05 -19.54
C MET A 137 -17.63 7.68 -19.22
N ALA A 138 -18.83 7.70 -18.64
CA ALA A 138 -19.71 6.55 -18.51
C ALA A 138 -20.35 6.24 -19.88
N ALA A 139 -20.25 4.99 -20.32
CA ALA A 139 -20.84 4.52 -21.57
C ALA A 139 -22.38 4.55 -21.51
N PRO A 140 -23.08 5.08 -22.54
CA PRO A 140 -24.53 5.05 -22.59
C PRO A 140 -25.06 3.68 -23.06
N GLN A 141 -26.08 3.20 -22.36
CA GLN A 141 -26.87 2.03 -22.73
C GLN A 141 -27.62 2.29 -24.04
N ARG A 142 -27.34 1.49 -25.08
CA ARG A 142 -28.19 1.43 -26.28
C ARG A 142 -29.32 0.44 -26.04
N THR A 143 -30.55 0.93 -26.16
CA THR A 143 -31.76 0.13 -26.30
C THR A 143 -32.23 0.17 -27.76
N ARG A 144 -32.96 -0.88 -28.14
CA ARG A 144 -33.84 -1.05 -29.33
C ARG A 144 -33.14 -1.46 -30.65
N THR A 145 -33.65 -2.34 -31.52
CA THR A 145 -34.72 -3.38 -31.55
C THR A 145 -34.65 -4.05 -32.94
N ALA A 146 -35.14 -5.29 -33.02
CA ALA A 146 -35.84 -5.95 -34.15
C ALA A 146 -35.11 -6.35 -35.46
N GLY A 147 -35.32 -7.62 -35.84
CA GLY A 147 -35.05 -8.19 -37.16
C GLY A 147 -35.06 -9.73 -37.13
N ALA A 148 -36.23 -10.35 -37.36
CA ALA A 148 -36.44 -11.79 -37.55
C ALA A 148 -36.42 -12.15 -39.08
N PRO A 149 -36.89 -13.32 -39.54
CA PRO A 149 -36.34 -14.69 -39.46
C PRO A 149 -36.10 -15.29 -40.88
N THR A 150 -35.37 -16.40 -41.04
CA THR A 150 -35.64 -17.41 -42.10
C THR A 150 -34.99 -18.77 -41.83
N THR A 151 -35.74 -19.80 -42.23
CA THR A 151 -35.64 -21.25 -42.15
C THR A 151 -34.71 -21.93 -43.17
N GLY A 152 -34.25 -23.15 -42.86
CA GLY A 152 -34.33 -24.27 -43.82
C GLY A 152 -33.04 -25.00 -44.29
N THR A 153 -32.73 -26.12 -43.62
CA THR A 153 -32.51 -27.48 -44.21
C THR A 153 -31.17 -27.91 -44.86
N GLY A 154 -30.69 -29.07 -44.36
CA GLY A 154 -29.96 -30.13 -45.08
C GLY A 154 -28.43 -30.13 -44.88
N GLY A 155 -27.72 -31.17 -44.44
CA GLY A 155 -27.98 -32.59 -44.22
C GLY A 155 -26.66 -33.33 -44.48
N ASN A 156 -26.19 -34.18 -43.56
CA ASN A 156 -25.94 -35.62 -43.77
C ASN A 156 -24.96 -36.21 -42.73
N GLU A 157 -25.41 -37.31 -42.14
CA GLU A 157 -24.64 -38.25 -41.35
C GLU A 157 -23.94 -39.28 -42.27
N ASN A 158 -22.96 -39.97 -41.67
CA ASN A 158 -22.24 -41.15 -42.15
C ASN A 158 -21.10 -40.95 -43.15
N ASP A 159 -19.87 -41.11 -42.64
CA ASP A 159 -18.96 -42.12 -43.18
C ASP A 159 -18.13 -42.76 -42.06
N ARG A 160 -18.38 -44.05 -41.84
CA ARG A 160 -17.52 -44.97 -41.10
C ARG A 160 -16.64 -45.68 -42.12
N ALA A 161 -15.31 -45.55 -42.02
CA ALA A 161 -14.38 -46.62 -42.40
C ALA A 161 -12.94 -46.33 -41.92
N GLY A 162 -12.48 -47.18 -40.98
CA GLY A 162 -11.18 -47.85 -40.96
C GLY A 162 -9.86 -47.08 -41.18
N GLY A 163 -8.99 -47.10 -40.17
CA GLY A 163 -7.56 -46.85 -40.34
C GLY A 163 -6.76 -46.98 -39.04
N ARG A 164 -6.42 -48.22 -38.66
CA ARG A 164 -5.50 -48.55 -37.55
C ARG A 164 -4.14 -47.87 -37.72
N GLY A 165 -3.62 -47.33 -36.63
CA GLY A 165 -2.21 -46.93 -36.50
C GLY A 165 -1.84 -46.72 -35.04
N GLU A 166 -1.31 -47.76 -34.40
CA GLU A 166 -0.79 -47.76 -33.04
C GLU A 166 0.22 -46.63 -32.77
N ARG A 167 -0.04 -45.81 -31.75
CA ARG A 167 1.02 -45.21 -30.92
C ARG A 167 0.68 -45.27 -29.44
N ARG A 168 1.31 -46.29 -28.85
CA ARG A 168 1.60 -46.52 -27.43
C ARG A 168 1.74 -45.24 -26.59
N GLY A 169 1.12 -45.26 -25.42
CA GLY A 169 1.76 -44.80 -24.18
C GLY A 169 1.05 -43.72 -23.40
N GLY A 170 0.53 -44.07 -22.22
CA GLY A 170 0.45 -43.14 -21.09
C GLY A 170 -0.94 -42.92 -20.54
N GLY A 171 -1.55 -43.99 -20.02
CA GLY A 171 -2.78 -43.93 -19.24
C GLY A 171 -2.69 -43.02 -18.02
N ASP A 172 -3.89 -42.59 -17.63
CA ASP A 172 -4.26 -41.90 -16.41
C ASP A 172 -3.36 -42.17 -15.20
N ARG A 173 -2.52 -41.18 -14.86
CA ARG A 173 -1.91 -41.03 -13.53
C ARG A 173 -2.32 -39.69 -12.91
N ARG A 174 -3.64 -39.47 -12.81
CA ARG A 174 -4.24 -38.48 -11.91
C ARG A 174 -4.73 -39.18 -10.65
N GLY A 175 -3.79 -39.67 -9.88
CA GLY A 175 -4.04 -40.34 -8.61
C GLY A 175 -2.69 -40.79 -8.08
N ASP A 176 -2.35 -40.36 -6.88
CA ASP A 176 -1.17 -40.79 -6.14
C ASP A 176 0.19 -40.22 -6.59
N ARG A 177 0.38 -38.91 -6.36
CA ARG A 177 1.65 -38.45 -5.80
C ARG A 177 1.40 -38.17 -4.34
N GLY A 178 1.50 -39.23 -3.54
CA GLY A 178 1.72 -39.13 -2.11
C GLY A 178 2.69 -37.99 -1.84
N GLY A 179 2.32 -37.16 -0.85
CA GLY A 179 3.14 -36.07 -0.39
C GLY A 179 4.55 -36.61 -0.21
N ARG A 180 5.50 -36.06 -0.96
CA ARG A 180 6.88 -36.12 -0.51
C ARG A 180 6.85 -35.45 0.83
N ASP A 181 6.93 -36.29 1.85
CA ASP A 181 6.98 -35.91 3.24
C ASP A 181 7.90 -34.73 3.38
N ALA A 182 7.51 -33.86 4.31
CA ALA A 182 8.28 -32.76 4.81
C ALA A 182 9.66 -33.27 5.27
N GLU A 183 10.59 -33.44 4.34
CA GLU A 183 12.02 -33.33 4.57
C GLU A 183 12.18 -31.95 5.17
N ARG A 184 12.22 -31.94 6.49
CA ARG A 184 12.21 -30.78 7.39
C ARG A 184 12.98 -29.66 6.72
N SER A 185 12.25 -28.72 6.13
CA SER A 185 12.83 -27.58 5.44
C SER A 185 13.79 -26.92 6.42
N GLN A 186 15.10 -27.04 6.19
CA GLN A 186 16.13 -26.37 6.99
C GLN A 186 15.99 -24.83 6.88
N PHE A 187 15.12 -24.38 5.98
CA PHE A 187 14.81 -22.99 5.76
C PHE A 187 13.83 -22.43 6.80
N VAL A 188 14.22 -21.30 7.38
CA VAL A 188 13.38 -20.43 8.20
C VAL A 188 12.39 -19.69 7.30
N GLU A 189 11.11 -19.98 7.48
CA GLU A 189 10.01 -19.31 6.77
C GLU A 189 9.44 -18.17 7.63
N ARG A 190 9.37 -16.96 7.07
CA ARG A 190 8.79 -15.78 7.72
C ARG A 190 7.68 -15.18 6.86
N VAL A 191 6.47 -15.13 7.42
CA VAL A 191 5.33 -14.45 6.80
C VAL A 191 5.37 -12.97 7.17
N VAL A 192 5.50 -12.10 6.17
CA VAL A 192 5.64 -10.65 6.39
C VAL A 192 4.28 -9.98 6.51
N THR A 193 3.42 -10.21 5.52
CA THR A 193 2.06 -9.63 5.50
C THR A 193 1.09 -10.56 4.81
N ILE A 194 -0.13 -10.62 5.34
CA ILE A 194 -1.27 -11.29 4.75
C ILE A 194 -2.33 -10.23 4.44
N ASN A 195 -2.76 -10.14 3.18
CA ASN A 195 -3.84 -9.26 2.78
C ASN A 195 -5.03 -10.08 2.26
N ARG A 196 -6.24 -9.61 2.55
CA ARG A 196 -7.47 -10.10 1.91
C ARG A 196 -7.83 -9.16 0.76
N VAL A 197 -7.72 -9.64 -0.47
CA VAL A 197 -8.07 -8.92 -1.69
C VAL A 197 -9.42 -9.40 -2.22
N ALA A 198 -10.14 -8.58 -2.97
CA ALA A 198 -11.47 -8.91 -3.47
C ALA A 198 -11.65 -8.55 -4.95
N LYS A 199 -12.31 -9.45 -5.71
CA LYS A 199 -12.81 -9.18 -7.08
C LYS A 199 -14.33 -9.01 -7.02
N VAL A 200 -14.83 -7.89 -7.52
CA VAL A 200 -16.28 -7.63 -7.63
C VAL A 200 -16.85 -8.39 -8.83
N VAL A 201 -17.98 -9.07 -8.63
CA VAL A 201 -18.74 -9.83 -9.64
C VAL A 201 -20.23 -9.52 -9.50
N LYS A 202 -21.05 -9.90 -10.49
CA LYS A 202 -22.50 -9.66 -10.48
C LYS A 202 -23.23 -10.15 -9.21
N GLY A 203 -22.71 -11.20 -8.57
CA GLY A 203 -23.26 -11.79 -7.34
C GLY A 203 -22.56 -11.38 -6.03
N GLY A 204 -21.70 -10.36 -6.03
CA GLY A 204 -21.02 -9.87 -4.82
C GLY A 204 -19.50 -9.77 -4.95
N ARG A 205 -18.77 -10.08 -3.88
CA ARG A 205 -17.30 -9.98 -3.82
C ARG A 205 -16.67 -11.34 -3.63
N ARG A 206 -15.85 -11.78 -4.59
CA ARG A 206 -15.01 -12.97 -4.44
C ARG A 206 -13.72 -12.58 -3.72
N PHE A 207 -13.54 -13.07 -2.49
CA PHE A 207 -12.33 -12.84 -1.72
C PHE A 207 -11.21 -13.81 -2.11
N SER A 208 -9.98 -13.36 -1.96
CA SER A 208 -8.77 -14.16 -2.05
C SER A 208 -7.75 -13.60 -1.05
N PHE A 209 -6.83 -14.44 -0.61
CA PHE A 209 -5.73 -14.03 0.26
C PHE A 209 -4.44 -13.98 -0.53
N THR A 210 -3.62 -12.99 -0.19
CA THR A 210 -2.26 -12.84 -0.69
C THR A 210 -1.30 -12.87 0.49
N ALA A 211 -0.24 -13.66 0.39
CA ALA A 211 0.79 -13.77 1.42
C ALA A 211 2.14 -13.38 0.80
N LEU A 212 2.81 -12.43 1.44
CA LEU A 212 4.22 -12.12 1.17
C LEU A 212 5.06 -12.93 2.17
N VAL A 213 5.88 -13.84 1.64
CA VAL A 213 6.67 -14.78 2.43
C VAL A 213 8.14 -14.60 2.07
N VAL A 214 8.99 -14.68 3.09
CA VAL A 214 10.43 -14.74 2.96
C VAL A 214 10.89 -16.10 3.47
N VAL A 215 11.80 -16.73 2.74
CA VAL A 215 12.38 -18.03 3.08
C VAL A 215 13.89 -17.87 3.06
N GLY A 216 14.60 -18.41 4.04
CA GLY A 216 16.06 -18.41 4.03
C GLY A 216 16.66 -19.45 4.95
N ASP A 217 17.92 -19.79 4.72
CA ASP A 217 18.67 -20.79 5.49
C ASP A 217 19.30 -20.22 6.78
N GLY A 218 19.33 -18.88 6.94
CA GLY A 218 20.10 -18.24 8.01
C GLY A 218 21.62 -18.22 7.76
N ASP A 219 22.05 -18.70 6.59
CA ASP A 219 23.45 -18.77 6.19
C ASP A 219 23.78 -17.95 4.93
N GLY A 220 22.93 -16.96 4.66
CA GLY A 220 23.12 -15.99 3.60
C GLY A 220 22.38 -16.34 2.31
N THR A 221 21.51 -17.34 2.30
CA THR A 221 20.61 -17.60 1.17
C THR A 221 19.20 -17.17 1.54
N VAL A 222 18.62 -16.27 0.75
CA VAL A 222 17.25 -15.76 0.96
C VAL A 222 16.47 -15.79 -0.33
N GLY A 223 15.17 -16.05 -0.21
CA GLY A 223 14.20 -15.95 -1.28
C GLY A 223 12.97 -15.19 -0.80
N VAL A 224 12.33 -14.47 -1.72
CA VAL A 224 11.06 -13.77 -1.48
C VAL A 224 10.02 -14.32 -2.44
N GLY A 225 8.82 -14.59 -1.94
CA GLY A 225 7.71 -15.11 -2.73
C GLY A 225 6.38 -14.44 -2.41
N TYR A 226 5.50 -14.43 -3.40
CA TYR A 226 4.21 -13.75 -3.36
C TYR A 226 3.08 -14.73 -3.75
N GLY A 227 2.52 -15.38 -2.73
CA GLY A 227 1.45 -16.35 -2.94
C GLY A 227 0.06 -15.72 -3.00
N LYS A 228 -0.80 -16.22 -3.90
CA LYS A 228 -2.24 -15.89 -3.91
C LYS A 228 -3.10 -17.15 -4.00
N ALA A 229 -4.09 -17.26 -3.10
CA ALA A 229 -5.03 -18.36 -3.07
C ALA A 229 -6.40 -17.95 -2.49
N LYS A 230 -7.35 -18.89 -2.45
CA LYS A 230 -8.67 -18.68 -1.83
C LYS A 230 -8.60 -18.77 -0.30
N GLU A 231 -7.66 -19.55 0.23
CA GLU A 231 -7.42 -19.76 1.66
C GLU A 231 -6.03 -19.26 2.06
N VAL A 232 -5.85 -18.96 3.34
CA VAL A 232 -4.58 -18.43 3.87
C VAL A 232 -3.44 -19.46 3.81
N PRO A 233 -3.61 -20.71 4.29
CA PRO A 233 -2.52 -21.69 4.27
C PRO A 233 -2.04 -22.00 2.85
N SER A 234 -2.97 -22.15 1.90
CA SER A 234 -2.62 -22.37 0.49
C SER A 234 -1.92 -21.15 -0.14
N ALA A 235 -2.19 -19.93 0.31
CA ALA A 235 -1.47 -18.74 -0.15
C ALA A 235 -0.03 -18.73 0.38
N ILE A 236 0.17 -19.10 1.65
CA ILE A 236 1.51 -19.19 2.25
C ILE A 236 2.34 -20.27 1.54
N ALA A 237 1.79 -21.48 1.35
CA ALA A 237 2.48 -22.56 0.66
C ALA A 237 2.92 -22.17 -0.76
N LYS A 238 2.06 -21.47 -1.51
CA LYS A 238 2.43 -20.93 -2.83
C LYS A 238 3.53 -19.88 -2.75
N GLY A 239 3.51 -19.03 -1.73
CA GLY A 239 4.55 -18.04 -1.48
C GLY A 239 5.90 -18.70 -1.15
N VAL A 240 5.90 -19.77 -0.36
CA VAL A 240 7.10 -20.55 -0.03
C VAL A 240 7.71 -21.19 -1.29
N GLU A 241 6.88 -21.83 -2.11
CA GLU A 241 7.36 -22.47 -3.35
C GLU A 241 7.87 -21.47 -4.39
N GLU A 242 7.31 -20.26 -4.43
CA GLU A 242 7.84 -19.18 -5.27
C GLU A 242 9.15 -18.61 -4.71
N ALA A 243 9.26 -18.45 -3.39
CA ALA A 243 10.48 -17.98 -2.73
C ALA A 243 11.65 -18.93 -2.99
N LYS A 244 11.42 -20.24 -2.90
CA LYS A 244 12.45 -21.27 -3.16
C LYS A 244 12.99 -21.24 -4.59
N LYS A 245 12.20 -20.79 -5.57
CA LYS A 245 12.67 -20.63 -6.96
C LYS A 245 13.57 -19.41 -7.13
N ASN A 246 13.41 -18.42 -6.27
CA ASN A 246 14.07 -17.12 -6.36
C ASN A 246 15.11 -16.93 -5.25
N PHE A 247 15.87 -17.97 -4.93
CA PHE A 247 16.97 -17.85 -3.98
C PHE A 247 18.09 -16.99 -4.56
N PHE A 248 18.58 -16.07 -3.72
CA PHE A 248 19.77 -15.28 -4.00
C PHE A 248 20.71 -15.33 -2.80
N ARG A 249 22.01 -15.23 -3.07
CA ARG A 249 23.05 -15.25 -2.06
C ARG A 249 23.39 -13.83 -1.62
N VAL A 250 23.48 -13.62 -0.31
CA VAL A 250 23.78 -12.34 0.32
C VAL A 250 25.23 -12.32 0.79
N PRO A 251 26.04 -11.36 0.32
CA PRO A 251 27.37 -11.11 0.86
C PRO A 251 27.32 -10.67 2.33
N ARG A 252 27.98 -11.43 3.21
CA ARG A 252 28.14 -11.10 4.63
C ARG A 252 29.59 -11.23 5.10
N ILE A 253 29.93 -10.51 6.17
CA ILE A 253 31.20 -10.61 6.88
C ILE A 253 30.88 -10.91 8.34
N GLY A 254 31.06 -12.17 8.74
CA GLY A 254 30.60 -12.66 10.05
C GLY A 254 29.10 -12.45 10.21
N SER A 255 28.71 -11.64 11.20
CA SER A 255 27.31 -11.34 11.54
C SER A 255 26.70 -10.12 10.85
N THR A 256 27.47 -9.34 10.07
CA THR A 256 27.04 -8.04 9.49
C THR A 256 27.27 -7.94 7.97
N ILE A 257 26.82 -6.82 7.38
CA ILE A 257 26.98 -6.50 5.96
C ILE A 257 28.36 -5.86 5.65
N PRO A 258 28.90 -5.98 4.42
CA PRO A 258 30.20 -5.42 4.07
C PRO A 258 30.32 -3.88 4.13
N HIS A 259 29.33 -3.16 3.60
CA HIS A 259 29.36 -1.71 3.49
C HIS A 259 27.96 -1.09 3.55
N VAL A 260 27.89 0.23 3.66
CA VAL A 260 26.62 0.97 3.63
C VAL A 260 25.99 0.90 2.26
N VAL A 261 24.71 0.56 2.18
CA VAL A 261 23.97 0.49 0.91
C VAL A 261 22.60 1.13 1.01
N GLN A 262 22.16 1.72 -0.09
CA GLN A 262 20.80 2.21 -0.26
C GLN A 262 20.17 1.45 -1.43
N GLY A 263 19.12 0.68 -1.14
CA GLY A 263 18.35 -0.02 -2.15
C GLY A 263 17.05 0.69 -2.45
N GLU A 264 16.70 0.71 -3.73
CA GLU A 264 15.49 1.36 -4.24
C GLU A 264 14.71 0.39 -5.11
N ALA A 265 13.42 0.22 -4.81
CA ALA A 265 12.50 -0.53 -5.65
C ALA A 265 11.14 0.19 -5.69
N ALA A 266 10.78 0.67 -6.88
CA ALA A 266 9.64 1.57 -7.07
C ALA A 266 9.71 2.76 -6.09
N ALA A 267 8.72 2.94 -5.21
CA ALA A 267 8.72 3.99 -4.19
C ALA A 267 9.34 3.56 -2.84
N GLY A 268 9.88 2.34 -2.74
CA GLY A 268 10.53 1.83 -1.54
C GLY A 268 12.01 2.20 -1.54
N VAL A 269 12.46 2.91 -0.51
CA VAL A 269 13.88 3.25 -0.30
C VAL A 269 14.29 2.71 1.07
N VAL A 270 15.30 1.85 1.09
CA VAL A 270 15.83 1.22 2.29
C VAL A 270 17.32 1.51 2.39
N PHE A 271 17.71 2.10 3.51
CA PHE A 271 19.10 2.32 3.87
C PHE A 271 19.55 1.22 4.84
N LEU A 272 20.66 0.57 4.54
CA LEU A 272 21.32 -0.43 5.38
C LEU A 272 22.73 0.05 5.74
N ARG A 273 23.09 -0.03 7.02
CA ARG A 273 24.41 0.32 7.54
C ARG A 273 24.94 -0.81 8.42
N PRO A 274 26.21 -1.23 8.22
CA PRO A 274 26.85 -2.22 9.08
C PRO A 274 26.94 -1.72 10.52
N ALA A 275 26.86 -2.67 11.44
CA ALA A 275 26.90 -2.42 12.87
C ALA A 275 28.03 -3.24 13.51
N SER A 276 28.47 -2.82 14.70
CA SER A 276 29.38 -3.63 15.51
C SER A 276 28.69 -4.90 16.00
N PRO A 277 29.44 -5.99 16.20
CA PRO A 277 28.90 -7.24 16.76
C PRO A 277 28.13 -7.00 18.07
N GLY A 278 26.98 -7.63 18.23
CA GLY A 278 26.12 -7.53 19.43
C GLY A 278 25.12 -6.36 19.41
N THR A 279 25.00 -5.62 18.32
CA THR A 279 24.00 -4.54 18.16
C THR A 279 22.60 -5.11 17.91
N GLY A 280 22.49 -6.28 17.30
CA GLY A 280 21.23 -6.87 16.88
C GLY A 280 20.64 -6.23 15.60
N VAL A 281 19.52 -6.80 15.15
CA VAL A 281 18.82 -6.34 13.94
C VAL A 281 17.87 -5.19 14.27
N ILE A 282 18.29 -3.96 13.99
CA ILE A 282 17.45 -2.76 14.16
C ILE A 282 16.81 -2.42 12.82
N ALA A 283 15.64 -3.02 12.58
CA ALA A 283 14.92 -2.90 11.33
C ALA A 283 13.40 -2.86 11.49
N GLY A 284 12.73 -2.23 10.51
CA GLY A 284 11.28 -2.30 10.39
C GLY A 284 10.83 -3.71 10.00
N GLY A 285 9.61 -4.11 10.39
CA GLY A 285 9.11 -5.49 10.24
C GLY A 285 9.41 -6.18 8.91
N PRO A 286 9.14 -5.55 7.73
CA PRO A 286 9.44 -6.17 6.44
C PRO A 286 10.94 -6.39 6.18
N VAL A 287 11.78 -5.41 6.54
CA VAL A 287 13.25 -5.48 6.39
C VAL A 287 13.82 -6.51 7.36
N ARG A 288 13.32 -6.52 8.60
CA ARG A 288 13.73 -7.46 9.66
C ARG A 288 13.50 -8.90 9.24
N ALA A 289 12.33 -9.22 8.69
CA ALA A 289 12.03 -10.56 8.21
C ALA A 289 13.03 -11.05 7.14
N VAL A 290 13.48 -10.15 6.27
CA VAL A 290 14.50 -10.47 5.24
C VAL A 290 15.88 -10.70 5.86
N LEU A 291 16.30 -9.83 6.76
CA LEU A 291 17.62 -9.91 7.40
C LEU A 291 17.74 -11.11 8.34
N ASP A 292 16.68 -11.42 9.09
CA ASP A 292 16.64 -12.58 9.98
C ASP A 292 16.75 -13.89 9.16
N CYS A 293 16.03 -14.00 8.04
CA CYS A 293 16.16 -15.14 7.11
C CYS A 293 17.53 -15.17 6.40
N ALA A 294 18.19 -14.02 6.21
CA ALA A 294 19.53 -13.94 5.66
C ALA A 294 20.62 -14.37 6.66
N GLY A 295 20.30 -14.48 7.95
CA GLY A 295 21.29 -14.70 8.99
C GLY A 295 22.20 -13.50 9.22
N ILE A 296 21.68 -12.28 9.01
CA ILE A 296 22.36 -11.05 9.41
C ILE A 296 21.86 -10.72 10.82
N HIS A 297 22.76 -10.73 11.79
CA HIS A 297 22.41 -10.49 13.19
C HIS A 297 22.63 -9.04 13.60
N ASP A 298 23.58 -8.34 12.98
CA ASP A 298 23.95 -6.98 13.37
C ASP A 298 23.80 -6.03 12.19
N VAL A 299 22.75 -5.20 12.19
CA VAL A 299 22.56 -4.17 11.16
C VAL A 299 21.67 -3.03 11.65
N LEU A 300 22.00 -1.83 11.20
CA LEU A 300 21.14 -0.65 11.34
C LEU A 300 20.43 -0.41 10.02
N SER A 301 19.11 -0.29 10.05
CA SER A 301 18.35 0.02 8.85
C SER A 301 17.29 1.09 9.06
N LYS A 302 16.97 1.80 7.98
CA LYS A 302 15.87 2.75 7.94
C LYS A 302 15.15 2.70 6.61
N SER A 303 13.82 2.58 6.65
CA SER A 303 12.98 2.86 5.49
C SER A 303 12.71 4.37 5.41
N LEU A 304 13.10 4.97 4.28
CA LEU A 304 13.02 6.42 4.03
C LEU A 304 11.88 6.78 3.05
N GLY A 305 11.35 5.78 2.33
CA GLY A 305 10.31 5.97 1.32
C GLY A 305 8.92 5.46 1.73
N SER A 306 8.32 4.66 0.86
CA SER A 306 6.99 4.08 1.05
C SER A 306 6.89 3.15 2.27
N SER A 307 5.71 3.08 2.87
CA SER A 307 5.37 2.13 3.94
C SER A 307 4.78 0.81 3.44
N ASN A 308 4.77 0.57 2.12
CA ASN A 308 4.24 -0.67 1.53
C ASN A 308 5.23 -1.82 1.73
N ALA A 309 4.79 -2.90 2.39
CA ALA A 309 5.65 -4.04 2.72
C ALA A 309 6.27 -4.70 1.47
N ILE A 310 5.51 -4.82 0.38
CA ILE A 310 6.00 -5.44 -0.88
C ILE A 310 7.20 -4.65 -1.42
N ASN A 311 7.03 -3.34 -1.59
CA ASN A 311 8.10 -2.49 -2.14
C ASN A 311 9.30 -2.42 -1.22
N ILE A 312 9.09 -2.39 0.10
CA ILE A 312 10.19 -2.38 1.08
C ILE A 312 10.99 -3.69 0.99
N VAL A 313 10.33 -4.84 0.89
CA VAL A 313 11.02 -6.14 0.77
C VAL A 313 11.81 -6.19 -0.53
N HIS A 314 11.23 -5.78 -1.67
CA HIS A 314 11.98 -5.73 -2.94
C HIS A 314 13.14 -4.73 -2.90
N ALA A 315 12.98 -3.56 -2.28
CA ALA A 315 14.06 -2.60 -2.10
C ALA A 315 15.18 -3.16 -1.21
N THR A 316 14.83 -3.98 -0.21
CA THR A 316 15.80 -4.67 0.64
C THR A 316 16.56 -5.73 -0.14
N VAL A 317 15.87 -6.51 -0.98
CA VAL A 317 16.51 -7.50 -1.87
C VAL A 317 17.48 -6.81 -2.82
N GLU A 318 17.09 -5.67 -3.40
CA GLU A 318 17.98 -4.90 -4.28
C GLU A 318 19.19 -4.34 -3.54
N ALA A 319 19.00 -3.82 -2.33
CA ALA A 319 20.10 -3.40 -1.46
C ALA A 319 21.09 -4.54 -1.22
N LEU A 320 20.60 -5.75 -0.89
CA LEU A 320 21.43 -6.91 -0.61
C LEU A 320 22.14 -7.45 -1.86
N ARG A 321 21.52 -7.34 -3.06
CA ARG A 321 22.14 -7.70 -4.34
C ARG A 321 23.25 -6.73 -4.75
N SER A 322 23.11 -5.45 -4.39
CA SER A 322 24.13 -4.44 -4.64
C SER A 322 25.39 -4.60 -3.77
N LEU A 323 25.33 -5.45 -2.73
CA LEU A 323 26.50 -5.74 -1.91
C LEU A 323 27.55 -6.48 -2.73
N GLU A 324 28.80 -6.12 -2.48
CA GLU A 324 29.96 -6.74 -3.09
C GLU A 324 30.87 -7.26 -1.97
N GLN A 325 31.40 -8.46 -2.14
CA GLN A 325 32.44 -8.97 -1.24
C GLN A 325 33.74 -8.20 -1.48
N PRO A 326 34.52 -7.90 -0.43
CA PRO A 326 35.79 -7.17 -0.58
C PRO A 326 36.78 -7.88 -1.51
N GLU A 327 36.75 -9.22 -1.54
CA GLU A 327 37.54 -10.05 -2.45
C GLU A 327 37.17 -9.84 -3.92
N ALA A 328 35.87 -9.77 -4.22
CA ALA A 328 35.40 -9.50 -5.58
C ALA A 328 35.82 -8.10 -6.05
N VAL A 329 35.82 -7.11 -5.14
CA VAL A 329 36.27 -5.74 -5.44
C VAL A 329 37.77 -5.69 -5.70
N ALA A 330 38.57 -6.39 -4.89
CA ALA A 330 40.03 -6.46 -5.06
C ALA A 330 40.41 -7.15 -6.38
N ALA A 331 39.76 -8.27 -6.71
CA ALA A 331 39.94 -8.97 -7.98
C ALA A 331 39.58 -8.08 -9.18
N ARG A 332 38.46 -7.35 -9.13
CA ARG A 332 38.04 -6.41 -10.19
C ARG A 332 39.04 -5.26 -10.38
N ARG A 333 39.71 -4.83 -9.31
CA ARG A 333 40.70 -3.74 -9.34
C ARG A 333 42.14 -4.21 -9.60
N GLY A 334 42.41 -5.52 -9.57
CA GLY A 334 43.76 -6.09 -9.74
C GLY A 334 44.75 -5.70 -8.64
N LEU A 335 44.26 -5.31 -7.45
CA LEU A 335 45.07 -4.87 -6.32
C LEU A 335 45.01 -5.90 -5.18
N PRO A 336 46.06 -6.01 -4.34
CA PRO A 336 46.02 -6.86 -3.16
C PRO A 336 44.93 -6.39 -2.18
N LEU A 337 44.33 -7.34 -1.46
CA LEU A 337 43.22 -7.10 -0.51
C LEU A 337 43.52 -5.98 0.50
N GLU A 338 44.76 -5.90 0.96
CA GLU A 338 45.23 -4.93 1.96
C GLU A 338 45.14 -3.48 1.47
N HIS A 339 45.24 -3.24 0.16
CA HIS A 339 45.17 -1.89 -0.40
C HIS A 339 43.73 -1.44 -0.68
N VAL A 340 42.78 -2.37 -0.75
CA VAL A 340 41.39 -2.09 -1.11
C VAL A 340 40.49 -2.03 0.14
N VAL A 341 40.82 -2.82 1.16
CA VAL A 341 39.96 -3.04 2.33
C VAL A 341 40.56 -2.37 3.56
N PRO A 342 39.78 -1.57 4.31
CA PRO A 342 40.26 -0.96 5.54
C PRO A 342 40.52 -2.02 6.63
N ALA A 343 41.55 -1.79 7.47
CA ALA A 343 42.00 -2.73 8.50
C ALA A 343 40.92 -3.28 9.45
N PRO A 344 39.87 -2.53 9.86
CA PRO A 344 38.77 -3.09 10.65
C PRO A 344 37.99 -4.19 9.93
N LEU A 345 37.78 -4.07 8.62
CA LEU A 345 37.07 -5.06 7.82
C LEU A 345 37.91 -6.33 7.60
N LEU A 346 39.23 -6.19 7.43
CA LEU A 346 40.15 -7.34 7.35
C LEU A 346 40.12 -8.17 8.64
N ARG A 347 40.14 -7.50 9.80
CA ARG A 347 40.02 -8.17 11.11
C ARG A 347 38.66 -8.86 11.26
N ALA A 348 37.57 -8.20 10.86
CA ALA A 348 36.24 -8.79 10.90
C ALA A 348 36.10 -10.01 9.95
N GLN A 349 36.72 -9.97 8.77
CA GLN A 349 36.78 -11.12 7.86
C GLN A 349 37.58 -12.29 8.46
N ALA A 350 38.76 -12.01 9.03
CA ALA A 350 39.58 -13.03 9.65
C ALA A 350 38.83 -13.71 10.82
N ALA A 351 38.17 -12.91 11.67
CA ALA A 351 37.33 -13.41 12.76
C ALA A 351 36.16 -14.25 12.23
N GLY A 352 35.42 -13.77 11.23
CA GLY A 352 34.30 -14.51 10.65
C GLY A 352 34.73 -15.82 9.96
N ARG A 353 35.88 -15.84 9.30
CA ARG A 353 36.46 -17.07 8.72
C ARG A 353 36.91 -18.05 9.79
N ALA A 354 37.49 -17.57 10.90
CA ALA A 354 37.87 -18.41 12.03
C ALA A 354 36.63 -19.03 12.71
N GLU A 355 35.55 -18.26 12.90
CA GLU A 355 34.28 -18.77 13.41
C GLU A 355 33.62 -19.79 12.47
N ALA A 356 33.65 -19.54 11.15
CA ALA A 356 33.15 -20.50 10.17
C ALA A 356 33.96 -21.80 10.15
N ALA A 357 35.30 -21.71 10.21
CA ALA A 357 36.18 -22.87 10.31
C ALA A 357 35.95 -23.66 11.62
N ALA A 358 35.73 -22.96 12.74
CA ALA A 358 35.39 -23.57 14.02
C ALA A 358 34.06 -24.33 13.97
N LYS A 359 33.01 -23.75 13.36
CA LYS A 359 31.71 -24.44 13.18
C LYS A 359 31.83 -25.70 12.32
N ILE A 360 32.59 -25.65 11.24
CA ILE A 360 32.86 -26.80 10.37
C ILE A 360 33.61 -27.89 11.15
N SER A 361 34.61 -27.52 11.96
CA SER A 361 35.34 -28.48 12.81
C SER A 361 34.51 -29.08 13.95
N ALA A 362 33.46 -28.38 14.38
CA ALA A 362 32.53 -28.83 15.42
C ALA A 362 31.37 -29.70 14.90
N GLY A 363 31.28 -29.93 13.59
CA GLY A 363 30.25 -30.79 12.98
C GLY A 363 28.83 -30.23 13.01
N VAL A 364 28.66 -28.92 13.29
CA VAL A 364 27.36 -28.26 13.30
C VAL A 364 27.22 -27.54 11.96
N SER A 365 26.58 -28.23 11.01
CA SER A 365 26.20 -27.69 9.71
C SER A 365 25.01 -26.75 9.83
#